data_AF-A0A096LPU0-F1
#
_entry.id   AF-A0A096LPU0-F1
#
_cell.length_a   1.000
_cell.length_b   1.000
_cell.length_c   1.000
_cell.angle_alpha   90.00
_cell.angle_beta   90.00
_cell.angle_gamma   90.00
#
_symmetry.space_group_name_H-M   'P 1'
#
loop_
_entity.id
_entity.type
_entity.pdbx_description
1 polymer ?
#
loop_
_entity_poly.entity_id
_entity_poly.type
_entity_poly.pdbx_seq_one_letter_code
_entity_poly.pdbx_strand_id
1 'polypeptide(L)'
;RFNKDIEFMVGRKPSIFWQVTWRVVSPLIVFVILVFYLVTQVQQKLTYLVWDPNSDVFPALTSVEYPSWINAAIFLLAGVPSLAVPAYALCRWIYVLCRKQ
;
A
#
# COMPACT_ATOMS: atom_id res chain seq x y z
N ARG A 1 14.13 4.91 -22.79
CA ARG A 1 13.05 5.84 -23.17
C ARG A 1 13.07 7.04 -22.24
N PHE A 2 12.68 6.89 -20.97
CA PHE A 2 12.67 7.98 -19.98
C PHE A 2 13.93 8.87 -19.90
N ASN A 3 15.14 8.30 -19.90
CA ASN A 3 16.38 9.12 -19.87
C ASN A 3 16.56 10.01 -21.10
N LYS A 4 16.07 9.60 -22.28
CA LYS A 4 16.10 10.40 -23.52
C LYS A 4 15.08 11.54 -23.46
N ASP A 5 13.92 11.27 -22.85
CA ASP A 5 12.87 12.28 -22.67
C ASP A 5 13.36 13.39 -21.71
N ILE A 6 14.05 13.04 -20.63
CA ILE A 6 14.68 14.02 -19.71
C ILE A 6 15.79 14.83 -20.40
N GLU A 7 16.62 14.17 -21.21
CA GLU A 7 17.67 14.85 -21.97
C GLU A 7 17.11 15.85 -22.98
N PHE A 8 15.99 15.52 -23.63
CA PHE A 8 15.27 16.45 -24.52
C PHE A 8 14.74 17.67 -23.76
N MET A 9 14.23 17.48 -22.54
CA MET A 9 13.64 18.57 -21.74
C MET A 9 14.70 19.47 -21.08
N VAL A 10 15.80 18.91 -20.57
CA VAL A 10 16.77 19.61 -19.71
C VAL A 10 18.13 19.80 -20.42
N GLY A 11 18.32 19.22 -21.61
CA GLY A 11 19.56 19.31 -22.39
C GLY A 11 20.71 18.45 -21.84
N ARG A 12 20.48 17.66 -20.79
CA ARG A 12 21.48 16.77 -20.17
C ARG A 12 20.87 15.46 -19.70
N LYS A 13 21.65 14.39 -19.75
CA LYS A 13 21.25 13.09 -19.20
C LYS A 13 21.23 13.12 -17.66
N PRO A 14 20.27 12.44 -17.02
CA PRO A 14 20.28 12.27 -15.57
C PRO A 14 21.50 11.43 -15.13
N SER A 15 22.14 11.83 -14.03
CA SER A 15 23.34 11.15 -13.49
C SER A 15 23.04 9.70 -13.08
N ILE A 16 24.08 8.88 -12.97
CA ILE A 16 23.96 7.46 -12.61
C ILE A 16 23.24 7.29 -11.26
N PHE A 17 23.49 8.19 -10.31
CA PHE A 17 22.79 8.23 -9.03
C PHE A 17 21.27 8.21 -9.21
N TRP A 18 20.71 9.10 -10.03
CA TRP A 18 19.26 9.16 -10.27
C TRP A 18 18.72 7.89 -10.92
N GLN A 19 19.48 7.30 -11.85
CA GLN A 19 19.06 6.09 -12.54
C GLN A 19 19.00 4.89 -11.60
N VAL A 20 20.01 4.73 -10.73
CA VAL A 20 20.06 3.65 -9.73
C VAL A 20 18.98 3.86 -8.68
N THR A 21 18.81 5.09 -8.19
CA THR A 21 17.82 5.42 -7.17
C THR A 21 16.41 5.11 -7.64
N TRP A 22 16.04 5.47 -8.87
CA TRP A 22 14.70 5.22 -9.39
C TRP A 22 14.43 3.77 -9.79
N ARG A 23 15.44 3.05 -10.29
CA ARG A 23 15.24 1.67 -10.77
C ARG A 23 15.34 0.62 -9.69
N VAL A 24 16.15 0.86 -8.65
CA VAL A 24 16.52 -0.17 -7.68
C VAL A 24 16.19 0.29 -6.27
N VAL A 25 16.72 1.44 -5.83
CA VAL A 25 16.63 1.83 -4.41
C VAL A 25 15.19 2.15 -3.99
N SER A 26 14.51 3.00 -4.75
CA SER A 26 13.12 3.38 -4.47
C SER A 26 12.15 2.19 -4.47
N PRO A 27 12.07 1.35 -5.53
CA PRO A 27 11.17 0.21 -5.52
C PRO A 27 11.52 -0.81 -4.43
N LEU A 28 12.80 -1.01 -4.10
CA LEU A 28 13.21 -1.90 -3.03
C LEU A 28 12.76 -1.38 -1.65
N ILE A 29 12.94 -0.09 -1.36
CA ILE A 29 12.50 0.51 -0.10
C ILE A 29 10.98 0.40 0.05
N VAL A 30 10.22 0.74 -1.00
CA VAL A 30 8.76 0.63 -0.97
C VAL A 30 8.32 -0.83 -0.76
N PHE A 31 9.00 -1.78 -1.40
CA PHE A 31 8.74 -3.20 -1.21
C PHE A 31 9.01 -3.66 0.23
N VAL A 32 10.14 -3.24 0.82
CA VAL A 32 10.48 -3.57 2.22
C VAL A 32 9.43 -2.99 3.17
N ILE A 33 9.02 -1.74 2.99
CA ILE A 33 7.97 -1.11 3.80
C ILE A 33 6.66 -1.89 3.69
N LEU A 34 6.28 -2.32 2.47
CA LEU A 34 5.08 -3.12 2.24
C LEU A 34 5.14 -4.47 2.98
N VAL A 35 6.27 -5.18 2.92
CA VAL A 35 6.45 -6.44 3.64
C VAL A 35 6.35 -6.23 5.16
N PHE A 36 7.04 -5.23 5.70
CA PHE A 36 6.96 -4.90 7.13
C PHE A 36 5.53 -4.54 7.54
N TYR A 37 4.83 -3.74 6.75
CA TYR A 37 3.44 -3.38 6.98
C TYR A 37 2.54 -4.62 7.05
N LEU A 38 2.68 -5.58 6.13
CA LEU A 38 1.90 -6.82 6.16
C LEU A 38 2.22 -7.67 7.40
N VAL A 39 3.50 -7.79 7.75
CA VAL A 39 3.93 -8.54 8.94
C VAL A 39 3.36 -7.93 10.22
N THR A 40 3.49 -6.61 10.40
CA THR A 40 2.96 -5.94 11.60
C THR A 40 1.45 -5.99 11.66
N GLN A 41 0.76 -5.86 10.51
CA GLN A 41 -0.69 -5.94 10.44
C GLN A 41 -1.24 -7.33 10.84
N VAL A 42 -0.52 -8.41 10.53
CA VAL A 42 -0.92 -9.78 10.94
C VAL A 42 -0.65 -10.04 12.42
N GLN A 43 0.38 -9.41 13.00
CA GLN A 43 0.75 -9.62 14.41
C GLN A 43 -0.05 -8.73 15.38
N GLN A 44 -0.48 -7.55 14.96
CA GLN A 44 -1.19 -6.60 15.81
C GLN A 44 -2.67 -6.96 15.96
N LYS A 45 -3.18 -6.94 17.20
CA LYS A 45 -4.62 -6.98 17.46
C LYS A 45 -5.22 -5.59 17.24
N LEU A 46 -6.36 -5.54 16.54
CA LEU A 46 -7.12 -4.32 16.31
C LEU A 46 -7.80 -3.85 17.61
N THR A 47 -7.10 -3.01 18.37
CA THR A 47 -7.62 -2.36 19.58
C THR A 47 -7.69 -0.85 19.41
N TYR A 48 -8.70 -0.23 20.02
CA TYR A 48 -8.84 1.22 20.09
C TYR A 48 -8.95 1.68 21.53
N LEU A 49 -8.52 2.92 21.79
CA LEU A 49 -8.56 3.51 23.11
C LEU A 49 -9.92 4.17 23.34
N VAL A 50 -10.57 3.82 24.45
CA VAL A 50 -11.86 4.36 24.88
C VAL A 50 -11.67 5.11 26.19
N TRP A 51 -12.35 6.24 26.29
CA TRP A 51 -12.50 6.97 27.54
C TRP A 51 -13.77 6.48 28.24
N ASP A 52 -13.61 5.61 29.24
CA ASP A 52 -14.72 5.02 29.99
C ASP A 52 -14.69 5.50 31.46
N PRO A 53 -15.68 6.30 31.89
CA PRO A 53 -15.81 6.77 33.27
C PRO A 53 -15.93 5.66 34.32
N ASN A 54 -16.38 4.47 33.92
CA ASN A 54 -16.62 3.34 34.82
C ASN A 54 -15.45 2.33 34.83
N SER A 55 -14.33 2.65 34.18
CA SER A 55 -13.17 1.77 34.14
C SER A 55 -12.40 1.77 35.46
N ASP A 56 -11.89 0.60 35.85
CA ASP A 56 -11.10 0.40 37.07
C ASP A 56 -9.81 1.25 37.09
N VAL A 57 -9.38 1.75 35.92
CA VAL A 57 -8.13 2.51 35.70
C VAL A 57 -8.41 4.00 35.41
N PHE A 58 -9.61 4.50 35.69
CA PHE A 58 -9.95 5.92 35.50
C PHE A 58 -8.95 6.83 36.24
N PRO A 59 -8.41 7.90 35.62
CA PRO A 59 -8.78 8.54 34.34
C PRO A 59 -7.99 8.08 33.10
N ALA A 60 -7.29 6.94 33.16
CA ALA A 60 -6.50 6.44 32.02
C ALA A 60 -7.38 5.84 30.90
N LEU A 61 -6.89 5.87 29.67
CA LEU A 61 -7.56 5.31 28.50
C LEU A 61 -7.51 3.77 28.53
N THR A 62 -8.65 3.13 28.30
CA THR A 62 -8.76 1.66 28.27
C THR A 62 -8.73 1.15 26.83
N SER A 63 -7.93 0.11 26.54
CA SER A 63 -7.88 -0.52 25.22
C SER A 63 -9.00 -1.53 25.05
N VAL A 64 -9.88 -1.32 24.07
CA VAL A 64 -11.00 -2.20 23.71
C VAL A 64 -10.77 -2.77 22.32
N GLU A 65 -11.16 -4.04 22.10
CA GLU A 65 -11.06 -4.67 20.77
C GLU A 65 -12.14 -4.13 19.81
N TYR A 66 -11.76 -3.94 18.55
CA TYR A 66 -12.70 -3.53 17.52
C TYR A 66 -13.71 -4.66 17.20
N PRO A 67 -15.00 -4.33 16.96
CA PRO A 67 -15.99 -5.30 16.53
C PRO A 67 -15.65 -5.90 15.15
N SER A 68 -16.07 -7.15 14.95
CA SER A 68 -15.70 -7.96 13.78
C SER A 68 -16.12 -7.37 12.42
N TRP A 69 -17.19 -6.56 12.37
CA TRP A 69 -17.67 -5.92 11.14
C TRP A 69 -16.67 -4.88 10.57
N ILE A 70 -15.76 -4.36 11.39
CA ILE A 70 -14.78 -3.35 10.96
C ILE A 70 -13.79 -3.92 9.95
N ASN A 71 -13.49 -5.21 10.01
CA ASN A 71 -12.66 -5.86 9.00
C ASN A 71 -13.25 -5.73 7.59
N ALA A 72 -14.58 -5.80 7.46
CA ALA A 72 -15.26 -5.59 6.18
C ALA A 72 -15.12 -4.14 5.69
N ALA A 73 -15.22 -3.16 6.59
CA ALA A 73 -15.02 -1.75 6.26
C ALA A 73 -13.57 -1.46 5.84
N ILE A 74 -12.58 -2.03 6.54
CA ILE A 74 -11.16 -1.91 6.18
C ILE A 74 -10.91 -2.51 4.80
N PHE A 75 -11.45 -3.70 4.53
CA PHE A 75 -11.30 -4.36 3.23
C PHE A 75 -11.94 -3.54 2.10
N LEU A 76 -13.10 -2.92 2.35
CA LEU A 76 -13.75 -2.07 1.36
C LEU A 76 -12.90 -0.81 1.06
N LEU A 77 -12.42 -0.13 2.10
CA LEU A 77 -11.70 1.14 1.97
C LEU A 77 -10.28 0.97 1.42
N ALA A 78 -9.54 -0.03 1.90
CA ALA A 78 -8.15 -0.25 1.50
C ALA A 78 -8.00 -1.31 0.39
N GLY A 79 -8.86 -2.34 0.40
CA GLY A 79 -8.79 -3.48 -0.53
C GLY A 79 -9.30 -3.14 -1.93
N VAL A 80 -10.44 -2.46 -2.06
CA VAL A 80 -10.99 -2.09 -3.39
C VAL A 80 -10.01 -1.26 -4.23
N PRO A 81 -9.44 -0.14 -3.75
CA PRO A 81 -8.51 0.64 -4.56
C PRO A 81 -7.20 -0.10 -4.87
N SER A 82 -6.71 -0.93 -3.94
CA SER A 82 -5.48 -1.71 -4.18
C SER A 82 -5.69 -2.86 -5.16
N LEU A 83 -6.88 -3.48 -5.18
CA LEU A 83 -7.25 -4.56 -6.11
C LEU A 83 -7.67 -4.08 -7.49
N ALA A 84 -8.10 -2.81 -7.65
CA ALA A 84 -8.55 -2.28 -8.92
C ALA A 84 -7.48 -2.35 -10.03
N VAL A 85 -6.23 -2.02 -9.69
CA VAL A 85 -5.10 -2.04 -10.64
C VAL A 85 -4.81 -3.46 -11.16
N PRO A 86 -4.56 -4.48 -10.31
CA PRO A 86 -4.33 -5.84 -10.78
C PRO A 86 -5.59 -6.45 -11.42
N ALA A 87 -6.79 -6.17 -10.92
CA ALA A 87 -8.03 -6.67 -11.54
C ALA A 87 -8.18 -6.16 -12.97
N TYR A 88 -7.98 -4.86 -13.20
CA TYR A 88 -8.03 -4.30 -14.54
C TYR A 88 -6.92 -4.86 -15.44
N ALA A 89 -5.71 -5.02 -14.92
CA ALA A 89 -4.61 -5.62 -15.65
C ALA A 89 -4.93 -7.07 -16.10
N LEU A 90 -5.52 -7.87 -15.22
CA LEU A 90 -5.97 -9.24 -15.52
C LEU A 90 -7.11 -9.25 -16.54
N CYS A 91 -8.15 -8.43 -16.36
CA CYS A 91 -9.26 -8.30 -17.31
C CYS A 91 -8.75 -7.92 -18.72
N ARG A 92 -7.85 -6.95 -18.79
CA ARG A 92 -7.22 -6.53 -20.05
C ARG A 92 -6.38 -7.65 -20.66
N TRP A 93 -5.63 -8.37 -19.84
CA TRP A 93 -4.81 -9.49 -20.31
C TRP A 93 -5.66 -10.61 -20.90
N ILE A 94 -6.74 -11.01 -20.21
CA ILE A 94 -7.72 -11.99 -20.71
C ILE A 94 -8.37 -11.49 -22.01
N TYR A 95 -8.81 -10.23 -22.07
CA TYR A 95 -9.39 -9.64 -23.27
C TYR A 95 -8.44 -9.70 -24.47
N VAL A 96 -7.16 -9.37 -24.28
CA VAL A 96 -6.14 -9.44 -25.33
C VAL A 96 -5.86 -10.89 -25.76
N LEU A 97 -5.85 -11.84 -24.81
CA LEU A 97 -5.71 -13.26 -25.12
C LEU A 97 -6.89 -13.78 -25.96
N CYS A 98 -8.13 -13.46 -25.59
CA CYS A 98 -9.33 -13.86 -26.32
C CYS A 98 -9.50 -13.17 -27.68
N ARG A 99 -8.95 -11.95 -27.86
CA ARG A 99 -8.98 -11.22 -29.15
C ARG A 99 -7.87 -11.63 -30.12
N LYS A 100 -6.89 -12.42 -29.67
CA LYS A 100 -5.80 -12.96 -30.50
C LYS A 100 -6.04 -14.40 -30.97
N GLN A 101 -7.15 -15.02 -30.57
CA GLN A 101 -7.73 -16.19 -31.24
C GLN A 101 -8.71 -15.73 -32.32
#